data_AF-A0A087UU18-F1
#
_entry.id   AF-A0A087UU18-F1
#
_cell.length_a   1.000
_cell.length_b   1.000
_cell.length_c   1.000
_cell.angle_alpha   90.00
_cell.angle_beta   90.00
_cell.angle_gamma   90.00
#
_symmetry.space_group_name_H-M   'P 1'
#
loop_
_entity.id
_entity.type
_entity.pdbx_description
1 polymer ?
#
loop_
_entity_poly.entity_id
_entity_poly.type
_entity_poly.pdbx_seq_one_letter_code
_entity_poly.pdbx_strand_id
1 'polypeptide(L)'
;MSAIIKCKFCEPNIENFNILRSYLPGDYEYMVCSFNADNTNFKTRLRTNGKNQDYAHKWLEDFQMHSKCTMRVERTYPHSGTKNVFKVDLRCQHNTRPRSEKVREKESCKNTDCPAKMGITIKRVVTERKSRSKDPHLPDYPTVIQMDFCHNHDILTPEILKHRSVLPEVKEKILALFQLGHNPATALDMHKYDLLLEHGENFKIICHDR
;
A
#
# COMPACT_ATOMS: atom_id res chain seq x y z
N MET A 1 3.22 18.31 2.68
CA MET A 1 1.80 17.88 2.84
C MET A 1 1.30 17.42 1.48
N SER A 2 0.67 16.26 1.38
CA SER A 2 0.16 15.74 0.10
C SER A 2 -0.85 16.71 -0.52
N ALA A 3 -0.65 17.07 -1.79
CA ALA A 3 -1.56 17.95 -2.51
C ALA A 3 -2.80 17.16 -2.97
N ILE A 4 -3.85 17.20 -2.14
CA ILE A 4 -5.15 16.57 -2.45
C ILE A 4 -6.08 17.62 -3.05
N ILE A 5 -6.47 17.40 -4.30
CA ILE A 5 -7.28 18.30 -5.12
C ILE A 5 -8.62 17.62 -5.42
N LYS A 6 -9.71 18.37 -5.30
CA LYS A 6 -11.04 17.90 -5.73
C LYS A 6 -11.06 17.78 -7.26
N CYS A 7 -11.54 16.64 -7.79
CA CYS A 7 -11.75 16.52 -9.22
C CYS A 7 -12.87 17.46 -9.69
N LYS A 8 -12.55 18.29 -10.69
CA LYS A 8 -13.50 19.21 -11.35
C LYS A 8 -14.54 18.49 -12.22
N PHE A 9 -14.26 17.27 -12.65
CA PHE A 9 -15.11 16.51 -13.59
C PHE A 9 -16.07 15.53 -12.91
N CYS A 10 -15.72 15.05 -11.72
CA CYS A 10 -16.49 14.00 -11.03
C CYS A 10 -17.26 14.53 -9.81
N GLU A 11 -17.01 15.78 -9.40
CA GLU A 11 -17.69 16.45 -8.29
C GLU A 11 -17.93 15.56 -7.06
N PRO A 12 -16.90 14.96 -6.46
CA PRO A 12 -17.07 14.08 -5.31
C PRO A 12 -17.72 14.81 -4.12
N ASN A 13 -18.48 14.08 -3.31
CA ASN A 13 -19.02 14.59 -2.06
C ASN A 13 -17.86 15.04 -1.13
N ILE A 14 -17.98 16.24 -0.57
CA ILE A 14 -16.93 16.89 0.23
C ILE A 14 -17.25 16.70 1.70
N GLU A 15 -17.04 15.49 2.20
CA GLU A 15 -17.01 15.26 3.65
C GLU A 15 -15.58 14.90 4.02
N ASN A 16 -14.79 15.95 4.22
CA ASN A 16 -13.49 15.92 4.89
C ASN A 16 -12.45 14.88 4.41
N PHE A 17 -11.61 15.24 3.43
CA PHE A 17 -10.47 14.42 2.98
C PHE A 17 -9.35 14.24 4.02
N ASN A 18 -9.55 14.68 5.26
CA ASN A 18 -8.54 14.60 6.32
C ASN A 18 -8.09 13.15 6.58
N ILE A 19 -9.00 12.18 6.51
CA ILE A 19 -8.66 10.76 6.68
C ILE A 19 -7.65 10.31 5.62
N LEU A 20 -7.80 10.76 4.37
CA LEU A 20 -6.87 10.40 3.28
C LEU A 20 -5.46 10.92 3.53
N ARG A 21 -5.32 12.11 4.13
CA ARG A 21 -3.99 12.70 4.41
C ARG A 21 -3.18 11.87 5.40
N SER A 22 -3.83 11.10 6.27
CA SER A 22 -3.17 10.22 7.23
C SER A 22 -2.61 8.94 6.60
N TYR A 23 -3.07 8.57 5.40
CA TYR A 23 -2.69 7.30 4.75
C TYR A 23 -1.99 7.48 3.40
N LEU A 24 -2.13 8.62 2.74
CA LEU A 24 -1.53 8.85 1.43
C LEU A 24 -0.13 9.50 1.55
N PRO A 25 0.88 8.96 0.82
CA PRO A 25 2.23 9.52 0.86
C PRO A 25 2.27 10.95 0.33
N GLY A 26 3.18 11.76 0.90
CA GLY A 26 3.27 13.21 0.72
C GLY A 26 3.76 13.71 -0.63
N ASP A 27 4.53 12.89 -1.35
CA ASP A 27 5.31 13.31 -2.53
C ASP A 27 4.53 13.27 -3.84
N TYR A 28 3.21 13.14 -3.74
CA TYR A 28 2.32 12.92 -4.87
C TYR A 28 1.15 13.90 -4.87
N GLU A 29 0.74 14.27 -6.08
CA GLU A 29 -0.49 15.01 -6.32
C GLU A 29 -1.64 14.04 -6.54
N TYR A 30 -2.70 14.21 -5.76
CA TYR A 30 -3.89 13.38 -5.83
C TYR A 30 -5.09 14.20 -6.28
N MET A 31 -5.75 13.73 -7.33
CA MET A 31 -7.06 14.23 -7.71
C MET A 31 -8.14 13.23 -7.28
N VAL A 32 -9.03 13.63 -6.38
CA VAL A 32 -10.08 12.78 -5.84
C VAL A 32 -11.28 12.77 -6.79
N CYS A 33 -11.62 11.62 -7.38
CA CYS A 33 -12.78 11.45 -8.25
C CYS A 33 -14.03 11.02 -7.49
N SER A 34 -13.89 10.17 -6.48
CA SER A 34 -15.00 9.73 -5.62
C SER A 34 -14.45 9.43 -4.24
N PHE A 35 -15.19 9.82 -3.20
CA PHE A 35 -14.85 9.54 -1.81
C PHE A 35 -16.13 9.24 -1.04
N ASN A 36 -16.09 8.17 -0.28
CA ASN A 36 -17.12 7.79 0.68
C ASN A 36 -16.39 7.23 1.90
N ALA A 37 -16.66 7.77 3.08
CA ALA A 37 -16.01 7.36 4.31
C ALA A 37 -17.03 7.13 5.42
N ASP A 38 -16.78 6.06 6.16
CA ASP A 38 -17.31 5.79 7.48
C ASP A 38 -16.14 5.99 8.47
N ASN A 39 -16.37 6.43 9.71
CA ASN A 39 -15.36 6.61 10.78
C ASN A 39 -13.89 6.32 10.41
N THR A 40 -13.50 5.04 10.37
CA THR A 40 -12.13 4.58 10.04
C THR A 40 -11.99 3.93 8.65
N ASN A 41 -13.11 3.60 7.99
CA ASN A 41 -13.14 2.85 6.74
C ASN A 41 -13.57 3.73 5.59
N PHE A 42 -12.88 3.69 4.45
CA PHE A 42 -13.26 4.54 3.33
C PHE A 42 -13.09 3.84 1.98
N LYS A 43 -13.89 4.29 1.02
CA LYS A 43 -13.78 3.94 -0.39
C LYS A 43 -13.44 5.19 -1.17
N THR A 44 -12.36 5.14 -1.93
CA THR A 44 -11.92 6.28 -2.72
C THR A 44 -11.42 5.87 -4.09
N ARG A 45 -11.57 6.79 -5.03
CA ARG A 45 -10.96 6.70 -6.34
C ARG A 45 -10.17 7.96 -6.57
N LEU A 46 -8.86 7.80 -6.67
CA LEU A 46 -7.88 8.83 -6.84
C LEU A 46 -7.27 8.75 -8.24
N ARG A 47 -6.77 9.89 -8.70
CA ARG A 47 -6.05 10.06 -9.95
C ARG A 47 -4.70 10.71 -9.67
N THR A 48 -3.66 10.24 -10.35
CA THR A 48 -2.30 10.77 -10.23
C THR A 48 -1.64 10.85 -11.61
N ASN A 49 -0.53 11.58 -11.70
CA ASN A 49 0.16 11.90 -12.95
C ASN A 49 1.10 10.80 -13.46
N GLY A 50 1.30 9.71 -12.71
CA GLY A 50 2.18 8.62 -13.08
C GLY A 50 1.79 7.94 -14.39
N LYS A 51 2.77 7.51 -15.20
CA LYS A 51 2.55 7.02 -16.57
C LYS A 51 3.11 5.63 -16.86
N ASN A 52 3.87 5.04 -15.95
CA ASN A 52 4.58 3.78 -16.17
C ASN A 52 4.47 2.83 -14.96
N GLN A 53 4.83 1.58 -15.18
CA GLN A 53 4.77 0.54 -14.16
C GLN A 53 5.66 0.85 -12.94
N ASP A 54 6.85 1.43 -13.15
CA ASP A 54 7.78 1.74 -12.06
C ASP A 54 7.21 2.76 -11.08
N TYR A 55 6.49 3.75 -11.59
CA TYR A 55 5.73 4.69 -10.77
C TYR A 55 4.70 3.98 -9.90
N ALA A 56 3.96 3.00 -10.44
CA ALA A 56 2.96 2.26 -9.67
C ALA A 56 3.61 1.43 -8.54
N HIS A 57 4.75 0.80 -8.81
CA HIS A 57 5.49 0.05 -7.79
C HIS A 57 6.02 0.97 -6.70
N LYS A 58 6.65 2.09 -7.07
CA LYS A 58 7.15 3.08 -6.13
C LYS A 58 6.03 3.68 -5.28
N TRP A 59 4.93 4.10 -5.91
CA TRP A 59 3.78 4.64 -5.19
C TRP A 59 3.20 3.63 -4.20
N LEU A 60 3.12 2.35 -4.58
CA LEU A 60 2.65 1.29 -3.69
C LEU A 60 3.62 1.09 -2.52
N GLU A 61 4.92 1.11 -2.76
CA GLU A 61 5.93 1.05 -1.71
C GLU A 61 5.77 2.21 -0.73
N ASP A 62 5.77 3.45 -1.20
CA ASP A 62 5.62 4.66 -0.40
C ASP A 62 4.29 4.66 0.38
N PHE A 63 3.20 4.20 -0.24
CA PHE A 63 1.92 4.04 0.42
C PHE A 63 2.00 3.05 1.59
N GLN A 64 2.61 1.87 1.38
CA GLN A 64 2.74 0.86 2.43
C GLN A 64 3.71 1.31 3.53
N MET A 65 4.75 2.08 3.19
CA MET A 65 5.67 2.70 4.14
C MET A 65 4.94 3.67 5.06
N HIS A 66 4.14 4.57 4.46
CA HIS A 66 3.46 5.66 5.15
C HIS A 66 2.24 5.18 5.95
N SER A 67 1.34 4.42 5.32
CA SER A 67 0.08 3.94 5.94
C SER A 67 0.26 2.78 6.90
N LYS A 68 1.44 2.14 6.90
CA LYS A 68 1.74 0.87 7.60
C LYS A 68 0.88 -0.32 7.13
N CYS A 69 -0.02 -0.13 6.18
CA CYS A 69 -0.86 -1.20 5.62
C CYS A 69 -0.11 -1.94 4.50
N THR A 70 0.07 -3.26 4.64
CA THR A 70 0.71 -4.07 3.59
C THR A 70 -0.33 -4.68 2.66
N MET A 71 -0.19 -4.42 1.36
CA MET A 71 -1.04 -4.93 0.30
C MET A 71 -0.29 -5.97 -0.54
N ARG A 72 -0.95 -7.10 -0.83
CA ARG A 72 -0.41 -8.21 -1.63
C ARG A 72 -1.11 -8.29 -2.96
N VAL A 73 -0.38 -8.65 -4.00
CA VAL A 73 -0.93 -8.87 -5.34
C VAL A 73 -2.00 -9.95 -5.31
N GLU A 74 -3.24 -9.57 -5.63
CA GLU A 74 -4.38 -10.46 -5.82
C GLU A 74 -4.46 -10.95 -7.27
N ARG A 75 -4.30 -10.03 -8.21
CA ARG A 75 -4.42 -10.33 -9.64
C ARG A 75 -3.53 -9.39 -10.45
N THR A 76 -2.81 -9.96 -11.39
CA THR A 76 -2.10 -9.22 -12.44
C THR A 76 -2.84 -9.37 -13.76
N TYR A 77 -2.55 -8.46 -14.70
CA TYR A 77 -3.18 -8.45 -16.01
C TYR A 77 -2.10 -8.43 -17.09
N PRO A 78 -2.28 -9.20 -18.18
CA PRO A 78 -1.31 -9.20 -19.27
C PRO A 78 -1.22 -7.82 -19.94
N HIS A 79 -0.02 -7.47 -20.38
CA HIS A 79 0.26 -6.22 -21.08
C HIS A 79 -0.34 -6.28 -22.49
N SER A 80 -1.63 -5.98 -22.60
CA SER A 80 -2.34 -5.97 -23.89
C SER A 80 -2.08 -4.70 -24.71
N GLY A 81 -1.50 -3.64 -24.11
CA GLY A 81 -1.12 -2.40 -24.78
C GLY A 81 -2.28 -1.56 -25.37
N THR A 82 -3.50 -2.08 -25.43
CA THR A 82 -4.63 -1.45 -26.11
C THR A 82 -5.28 -0.34 -25.28
N LYS A 83 -5.53 -0.61 -23.99
CA LYS A 83 -6.30 0.31 -23.11
C LYS A 83 -5.49 0.78 -21.91
N ASN A 84 -4.78 -0.14 -21.26
CA ASN A 84 -4.00 0.14 -20.06
C ASN A 84 -2.53 -0.24 -20.32
N VAL A 85 -1.62 0.57 -19.79
CA VAL A 85 -0.19 0.28 -19.74
C VAL A 85 0.09 -0.72 -18.62
N PHE A 86 -0.60 -0.55 -17.49
CA PHE A 86 -0.42 -1.38 -16.30
C PHE A 86 -1.74 -1.52 -15.56
N LYS A 87 -1.99 -2.69 -15.00
CA LYS A 87 -3.10 -2.92 -14.07
C LYS A 87 -2.72 -4.00 -13.07
N VAL A 88 -2.97 -3.74 -11.79
CA VAL A 88 -2.84 -4.71 -10.71
C VAL A 88 -3.97 -4.52 -9.71
N ASP A 89 -4.53 -5.64 -9.24
CA ASP A 89 -5.43 -5.67 -8.10
C ASP A 89 -4.67 -6.25 -6.91
N LEU A 90 -4.90 -5.65 -5.75
CA LEU A 90 -4.20 -5.86 -4.49
C LEU A 90 -5.21 -6.14 -3.38
N ARG A 91 -4.81 -6.96 -2.41
CA ARG A 91 -5.59 -7.30 -1.21
C ARG A 91 -4.78 -7.05 0.05
N CYS A 92 -5.43 -6.87 1.19
CA CYS A 92 -4.74 -6.82 2.47
C CYS A 92 -3.92 -8.11 2.72
N GLN A 93 -2.76 -7.97 3.37
CA GLN A 93 -1.94 -9.12 3.77
C GLN A 93 -2.65 -10.11 4.72
N HIS A 94 -3.68 -9.66 5.44
CA HIS A 94 -4.49 -10.47 6.35
C HIS A 94 -5.63 -11.23 5.63
N ASN A 95 -5.69 -11.13 4.30
CA ASN A 95 -6.49 -12.02 3.45
C ASN A 95 -5.55 -13.06 2.82
N THR A 96 -5.15 -14.05 3.62
CA THR A 96 -4.10 -15.02 3.25
C THR A 96 -4.62 -16.17 2.40
N ARG A 97 -5.95 -16.30 2.23
CA ARG A 97 -6.61 -17.40 1.51
C ARG A 97 -6.11 -18.77 1.98
N PRO A 98 -6.32 -19.12 3.25
CA PRO A 98 -5.78 -20.35 3.83
C PRO A 98 -6.28 -21.57 3.06
N ARG A 99 -5.40 -22.57 2.88
CA ARG A 99 -5.70 -23.79 2.13
C ARG A 99 -6.63 -24.76 2.87
N SER A 100 -6.79 -24.61 4.18
CA SER A 100 -7.66 -25.45 5.01
C SER A 100 -8.18 -24.70 6.23
N GLU A 101 -9.28 -25.21 6.80
CA GLU A 101 -9.92 -24.66 8.00
C GLU A 101 -9.05 -24.80 9.25
N LYS A 102 -8.29 -25.90 9.37
CA LYS A 102 -7.35 -26.13 10.48
C LYS A 102 -6.27 -25.05 10.63
N VAL A 103 -5.96 -24.32 9.56
CA VAL A 103 -5.03 -23.17 9.62
C VAL A 103 -5.70 -21.96 10.26
N ARG A 104 -7.02 -21.81 10.10
CA ARG A 104 -7.82 -20.73 10.69
C ARG A 104 -7.96 -20.88 12.20
N GLU A 105 -8.00 -22.12 12.69
CA GLU A 105 -8.14 -22.44 14.12
C GLU A 105 -6.87 -22.15 14.94
N LYS A 106 -5.72 -21.89 14.30
CA LYS A 106 -4.48 -21.58 15.01
C LYS A 106 -4.54 -20.17 15.58
N GLU A 107 -4.18 -20.01 16.85
CA GLU A 107 -4.05 -18.70 17.51
C GLU A 107 -3.05 -17.78 16.78
N SER A 108 -2.03 -18.36 16.13
CA SER A 108 -1.05 -17.62 15.34
C SER A 108 -1.52 -17.29 13.91
N CYS A 109 -2.81 -17.48 13.59
CA CYS A 109 -3.31 -17.31 12.23
C CYS A 109 -3.34 -15.83 11.86
N LYS A 110 -2.55 -15.47 10.84
CA LYS A 110 -2.52 -14.13 10.25
C LYS A 110 -3.85 -13.75 9.57
N ASN A 111 -4.70 -14.72 9.24
CA ASN A 111 -5.87 -14.49 8.40
C ASN A 111 -7.06 -13.94 9.19
N THR A 112 -7.52 -12.74 8.84
CA THR A 112 -8.77 -12.16 9.36
C THR A 112 -9.88 -12.13 8.32
N ASP A 113 -9.64 -12.71 7.13
CA ASP A 113 -10.53 -12.58 5.96
C ASP A 113 -10.83 -11.09 5.62
N CYS A 114 -9.81 -10.24 5.79
CA CYS A 114 -9.92 -8.79 5.60
C CYS A 114 -10.49 -8.43 4.20
N PRO A 115 -11.55 -7.58 4.13
CA PRO A 115 -12.17 -7.21 2.86
C PRO A 115 -11.44 -6.07 2.13
N ALA A 116 -10.41 -5.47 2.73
CA ALA A 116 -9.70 -4.35 2.15
C ALA A 116 -9.00 -4.71 0.82
N LYS A 117 -9.23 -3.87 -0.19
CA LYS A 117 -8.74 -4.05 -1.56
C LYS A 117 -8.21 -2.74 -2.12
N MET A 118 -7.30 -2.85 -3.08
CA MET A 118 -6.79 -1.71 -3.82
C MET A 118 -6.53 -2.11 -5.26
N GLY A 119 -6.78 -1.22 -6.21
CA GLY A 119 -6.46 -1.42 -7.61
C GLY A 119 -5.64 -0.24 -8.13
N ILE A 120 -4.54 -0.52 -8.82
CA ILE A 120 -3.76 0.50 -9.52
C ILE A 120 -3.89 0.23 -11.02
N THR A 121 -4.38 1.21 -11.77
CA THR A 121 -4.54 1.12 -13.22
C THR A 121 -3.91 2.34 -13.88
N ILE A 122 -2.96 2.10 -14.78
CA ILE A 122 -2.35 3.15 -15.59
C ILE A 122 -2.95 3.07 -16.99
N LYS A 123 -3.70 4.09 -17.37
CA LYS A 123 -4.30 4.17 -18.70
C LYS A 123 -3.27 4.56 -19.74
N ARG A 124 -3.43 4.02 -20.95
CA ARG A 124 -2.62 4.44 -22.09
C ARG A 124 -2.98 5.88 -22.49
N VAL A 125 -1.95 6.72 -22.56
CA VAL A 125 -2.05 8.07 -23.12
C VAL A 125 -1.59 8.01 -24.57
N VAL A 126 -2.41 8.53 -25.49
CA VAL A 126 -2.05 8.66 -26.91
C VAL A 126 -1.94 10.16 -27.19
N THR A 127 -0.73 10.62 -27.50
CA THR A 127 -0.43 12.04 -27.78
C THR A 127 -0.42 12.36 -29.28
N GLU A 128 -0.02 11.41 -30.12
CA GLU A 128 0.18 11.61 -31.56
C GLU A 128 -1.11 11.59 -32.39
N ARG A 129 -2.19 11.00 -31.86
CA ARG A 129 -3.47 10.85 -32.58
C ARG A 129 -4.63 11.19 -31.65
N LYS A 130 -5.75 11.66 -32.22
CA LYS A 130 -6.97 11.91 -31.45
C LYS A 130 -7.39 10.62 -30.72
N SER A 131 -7.28 10.66 -29.39
CA SER A 131 -7.72 9.56 -28.54
C SER A 131 -9.22 9.36 -28.67
N ARG A 132 -9.67 8.10 -28.81
CA ARG A 132 -11.09 7.74 -28.73
C ARG A 132 -11.63 7.71 -27.29
N SER A 133 -10.75 7.86 -26.30
CA SER A 133 -11.13 7.89 -24.90
C SER A 133 -11.90 9.16 -24.58
N LYS A 134 -13.07 9.02 -23.95
CA LYS A 134 -13.86 10.13 -23.42
C LYS A 134 -13.47 10.50 -21.98
N ASP A 135 -12.35 9.99 -21.48
CA ASP A 135 -11.89 10.26 -20.11
C ASP A 135 -11.31 11.67 -20.02
N PRO A 136 -11.97 12.61 -19.30
CA PRO A 136 -11.55 14.02 -19.24
C PRO A 136 -10.25 14.22 -18.44
N HIS A 137 -9.79 13.20 -17.71
CA HIS A 137 -8.57 13.24 -16.92
C HIS A 137 -7.30 12.99 -17.75
N LEU A 138 -7.45 12.50 -18.99
CA LEU A 138 -6.33 12.26 -19.88
C LEU A 138 -6.04 13.53 -20.69
N PRO A 139 -4.78 13.92 -20.89
CA PRO A 139 -3.56 13.13 -20.64
C PRO A 139 -2.92 13.32 -19.25
N ASP A 140 -3.41 14.27 -18.44
CA ASP A 140 -2.68 14.79 -17.28
C ASP A 140 -2.62 13.82 -16.09
N TYR A 141 -3.71 13.11 -15.82
CA TYR A 141 -3.83 12.16 -14.70
C TYR A 141 -4.23 10.74 -15.17
N PRO A 142 -3.31 9.99 -15.82
CA PRO A 142 -3.61 8.70 -16.40
C PRO A 142 -3.64 7.54 -15.41
N THR A 143 -3.05 7.69 -14.22
CA THR A 143 -3.08 6.67 -13.17
C THR A 143 -4.36 6.78 -12.36
N VAL A 144 -5.04 5.66 -12.16
CA VAL A 144 -6.21 5.49 -11.31
C VAL A 144 -5.83 4.60 -10.15
N ILE A 145 -5.98 5.11 -8.93
CA ILE A 145 -5.85 4.34 -7.70
C ILE A 145 -7.24 4.22 -7.11
N GLN A 146 -7.75 2.99 -7.04
CA GLN A 146 -9.00 2.68 -6.38
C GLN A 146 -8.67 2.00 -5.05
N MET A 147 -9.24 2.48 -3.96
CA MET A 147 -9.04 1.92 -2.63
C MET A 147 -10.38 1.63 -2.01
N ASP A 148 -10.56 0.38 -1.59
CA ASP A 148 -11.59 -0.02 -0.65
C ASP A 148 -10.87 -0.30 0.67
N PHE A 149 -10.64 0.77 1.44
CA PHE A 149 -9.93 0.75 2.72
C PHE A 149 -10.91 0.38 3.85
N CYS A 150 -11.50 -0.80 3.74
CA CYS A 150 -12.41 -1.36 4.73
C CYS A 150 -11.68 -2.48 5.47
N HIS A 151 -11.09 -2.17 6.61
CA HIS A 151 -10.41 -3.17 7.44
C HIS A 151 -11.33 -3.67 8.55
N ASN A 152 -11.24 -4.96 8.86
CA ASN A 152 -11.91 -5.59 10.01
C ASN A 152 -10.94 -5.89 11.15
N HIS A 153 -9.75 -5.31 11.08
CA HIS A 153 -8.67 -5.41 12.06
C HIS A 153 -7.98 -4.06 12.14
N ASP A 154 -7.39 -3.73 13.29
CA ASP A 154 -6.55 -2.54 13.39
C ASP A 154 -5.29 -2.70 12.55
N ILE A 155 -4.77 -1.60 12.01
CA ILE A 155 -3.58 -1.61 11.14
C ILE A 155 -2.30 -1.17 11.84
N LEU A 156 -2.42 -0.54 13.02
CA LEU A 156 -1.29 0.03 13.78
C LEU A 156 -0.92 -0.78 15.02
N THR A 157 -1.57 -1.91 15.28
CA THR A 157 -1.27 -2.73 16.46
C THR A 157 0.00 -3.56 16.24
N PRO A 158 0.83 -3.77 17.27
CA PRO A 158 2.06 -4.58 17.18
C PRO A 158 1.83 -5.99 16.62
N GLU A 159 0.69 -6.59 16.94
CA GLU A 159 0.29 -7.92 16.46
C GLU A 159 0.11 -7.99 14.95
N ILE A 160 -0.22 -6.86 14.32
CA ILE A 160 -0.45 -6.73 12.89
C ILE A 160 0.83 -6.32 12.17
N LEU A 161 1.60 -5.40 12.79
CA LEU A 161 2.88 -4.92 12.27
C LEU A 161 3.92 -6.04 12.15
N LYS A 162 3.95 -7.01 13.08
CA LYS A 162 4.89 -8.14 13.05
C LYS A 162 4.79 -9.01 11.80
N HIS A 163 3.66 -8.93 11.10
CA HIS A 163 3.38 -9.74 9.91
C HIS A 163 3.76 -9.04 8.59
N ARG A 164 4.22 -7.79 8.65
CA ARG A 164 4.71 -7.04 7.49
C ARG A 164 5.98 -7.69 6.95
N SER A 165 6.29 -7.40 5.69
CA SER A 165 7.55 -7.88 5.10
C SER A 165 8.72 -7.08 5.66
N VAL A 166 9.78 -7.80 6.02
CA VAL A 166 11.08 -7.23 6.40
C VAL A 166 11.61 -6.38 5.25
N LEU A 167 12.18 -5.22 5.59
CA LEU A 167 12.80 -4.31 4.62
C LEU A 167 14.05 -4.94 3.98
N PRO A 168 14.37 -4.62 2.71
CA PRO A 168 15.60 -5.09 2.07
C PRO A 168 16.86 -4.75 2.87
N GLU A 169 16.94 -3.53 3.41
CA GLU A 169 18.06 -3.06 4.22
C GLU A 169 18.26 -3.90 5.50
N VAL A 170 17.16 -4.21 6.19
CA VAL A 170 17.20 -5.07 7.40
C VAL A 170 17.63 -6.49 7.04
N LYS A 171 17.16 -7.01 5.90
CA LYS A 171 17.59 -8.32 5.39
C LYS A 171 19.08 -8.33 5.11
N GLU A 172 19.63 -7.30 4.47
CA GLU A 172 21.06 -7.18 4.20
C GLU A 172 21.87 -7.10 5.49
N LYS A 173 21.41 -6.32 6.48
CA LYS A 173 22.03 -6.24 7.80
C LYS A 173 22.09 -7.59 8.51
N ILE A 174 21.00 -8.36 8.50
CA ILE A 174 20.96 -9.70 9.09
C ILE A 174 21.87 -10.67 8.34
N LEU A 175 21.90 -10.60 7.00
CA LEU A 175 22.80 -11.43 6.20
C LEU A 175 24.28 -11.12 6.48
N ALA A 176 24.64 -9.85 6.69
CA ALA A 176 25.98 -9.46 7.09
C ALA A 176 26.36 -10.04 8.46
N LEU A 177 25.45 -10.04 9.43
CA LEU A 177 25.66 -10.67 10.74
C LEU A 177 25.91 -12.18 10.61
N PHE A 178 25.18 -12.87 9.72
CA PHE A 178 25.44 -14.29 9.46
C PHE A 178 26.81 -14.54 8.82
N GLN A 179 27.27 -13.67 7.94
CA GLN A 179 28.62 -13.76 7.37
C GLN A 179 29.71 -13.57 8.43
N LEU A 180 29.42 -12.80 9.48
CA LEU A 180 30.29 -12.62 10.64
C LEU A 180 30.23 -13.77 11.66
N GLY A 181 29.46 -14.83 11.39
CA GLY A 181 29.35 -16.01 12.25
C GLY A 181 28.30 -15.91 13.36
N HIS A 182 27.43 -14.89 13.34
CA HIS A 182 26.28 -14.86 14.24
C HIS A 182 25.29 -15.98 13.89
N ASN A 183 24.65 -16.52 14.93
CA ASN A 183 23.53 -17.44 14.77
C ASN A 183 22.21 -16.65 14.70
N PRO A 184 21.08 -17.28 14.35
CA PRO A 184 19.80 -16.57 14.22
C PRO A 184 19.36 -15.80 15.46
N ALA A 185 19.61 -16.34 16.66
CA ALA A 185 19.25 -15.68 17.91
C ALA A 185 20.12 -14.45 18.16
N THR A 186 21.45 -14.59 18.05
CA THR A 186 22.37 -13.48 18.28
C THR A 186 22.27 -12.39 17.22
N ALA A 187 22.00 -12.74 15.97
CA ALA A 187 21.76 -11.77 14.91
C ALA A 187 20.48 -10.94 15.17
N LEU A 188 19.41 -11.59 15.65
CA LEU A 188 18.17 -10.90 16.01
C LEU A 188 18.36 -9.99 17.23
N ASP A 189 19.09 -10.46 18.25
CA ASP A 189 19.34 -9.66 19.45
C ASP A 189 20.23 -8.44 19.15
N MET A 190 21.25 -8.60 18.31
CA MET A 190 22.06 -7.47 17.81
C MET A 190 21.19 -6.47 17.05
N HIS A 191 20.32 -6.94 16.15
CA HIS A 191 19.41 -6.06 15.42
C HIS A 191 18.46 -5.29 16.34
N LYS A 192 17.89 -5.95 17.36
CA LYS A 192 17.06 -5.30 18.38
C LYS A 192 17.84 -4.29 19.21
N TYR A 193 19.10 -4.61 19.55
CA TYR A 193 19.97 -3.70 20.27
C TYR A 193 20.25 -2.43 19.46
N ASP A 194 20.53 -2.56 18.16
CA ASP A 194 20.71 -1.42 17.27
C ASP A 194 19.43 -0.56 17.19
N LEU A 195 18.26 -1.18 17.06
CA LEU A 195 16.97 -0.47 17.08
C LEU A 195 16.74 0.27 18.41
N LEU A 196 17.17 -0.30 19.53
CA LEU A 196 17.08 0.34 20.84
C LEU A 196 18.00 1.57 20.92
N LEU A 197 19.22 1.48 20.39
CA LEU A 197 20.15 2.60 20.33
C LEU A 197 19.65 3.73 19.42
N GLU A 198 19.05 3.38 18.28
CA GLU A 198 18.56 4.34 17.29
C GLU A 198 17.27 5.06 17.75
N HIS A 199 16.36 4.36 18.42
CA HIS A 199 15.01 4.86 18.69
C HIS A 199 14.64 5.02 20.16
N GLY A 200 15.49 4.59 21.10
CA GLY A 200 15.31 4.80 22.55
C GLY A 200 13.92 4.39 23.04
N GLU A 201 13.13 5.35 23.53
CA GLU A 201 11.79 5.12 24.08
C GLU A 201 10.78 4.59 23.03
N ASN A 202 10.96 4.94 21.75
CA ASN A 202 10.09 4.47 20.66
C ASN A 202 10.36 3.01 20.26
N PHE A 203 11.40 2.38 20.82
CA PHE A 203 11.76 0.99 20.56
C PHE A 203 10.57 0.04 20.73
N LYS A 204 9.75 0.20 21.78
CA LYS A 204 8.61 -0.69 22.06
C LYS A 204 7.56 -0.72 20.95
N ILE A 205 7.45 0.36 20.18
CA ILE A 205 6.50 0.45 19.06
C ILE A 205 7.16 -0.10 17.79
N ILE A 206 8.43 0.25 17.57
CA ILE A 206 9.17 -0.05 16.34
C ILE A 206 9.66 -1.50 16.30
N CYS A 207 9.98 -2.13 17.43
CA CYS A 207 10.54 -3.48 17.46
C CYS A 207 9.58 -4.56 16.91
N HIS A 208 8.30 -4.23 16.80
CA HIS A 208 7.28 -5.06 16.20
C HIS A 208 7.01 -4.71 14.72
N ASP A 209 7.61 -3.65 14.19
CA ASP A 209 7.48 -3.22 12.80
C ASP A 209 8.73 -3.60 11.99
N ARG A 210 8.57 -4.58 11.09
CA ARG A 210 9.44 -5.03 9.98
C ARG A 210 10.97 -5.04 10.14
#